data_AF-A0A933P1S3-F1
#
_entry.id   AF-A0A933P1S3-F1
#
_cell.length_a   1.000
_cell.length_b   1.000
_cell.length_c   1.000
_cell.angle_alpha   90.00
_cell.angle_beta   90.00
_cell.angle_gamma   90.00
#
_symmetry.space_group_name_H-M   'P 1'
#
loop_
_entity.id
_entity.type
_entity.pdbx_description
1 polymer ?
#
loop_
_entity_poly.entity_id
_entity_poly.type
_entity_poly.pdbx_seq_one_letter_code
_entity_poly.pdbx_strand_id
1 'polypeptide(L)'
;MKKTIAILLLSGIGVCLVNCTRNPLSPGGSKADSKFFPVVISSLSPIEGNPKGATKVIIEGDNFQQGVKVFFDQSECIQVVVTQNNKITCLTPAHPASKVSVTVKNLDDNFTVLSDIFIYQEAPLIQKISPTAGAIEGNTLVTLEGNYFLQGAKVSIGQFDCQNISVQSLSKLTCVTQAHTQGAVDIVVTNTDGQLNTLSKGYTYQFAPQIIGVTPSLGATAGGEQIVISGNYFLNGASISLGSSACINVSVDSLVSAHCTTTAHIEGSVNVVVTNFDNQNATLTNGFTYQDAPVVSSVLPAWGSIQGGTSIAISGSGFRGGVSVDVGGSACSSVLVLSKTSLTCTTASHAESAVSGEVITVTNLSAQSGSGGKFRYVRLPDDISGTHIRVWLKADSLNLQNNTPVSDWLDSSPNSPDDKKNASQFTSTKQPLFITQVLNSYPVIRFDGVDDVMSITSTGISSTFTLFFVARQLDTLATMHVIEPDCGTKCEWIFPKNENTFQWKDTSVSSLPFNTTSFSIVYLDRIGTTASVRINGGTSVSGSVQNATGSQLIIGKRNVNNTEFLHGDIAEIIIFTSTLTDANRQSVEKYLDAKYNLGIL
;
A
#
# COMPACT_ATOMS: atom_id res chain seq x y z
N MET A 1 7.56 9.89 -61.74
CA MET A 1 7.20 10.22 -63.14
C MET A 1 7.89 11.52 -63.49
N LYS A 2 8.85 11.51 -64.43
CA LYS A 2 9.47 12.75 -64.93
C LYS A 2 8.40 13.53 -65.70
N LYS A 3 7.97 14.69 -65.19
CA LYS A 3 7.06 15.58 -65.91
C LYS A 3 7.85 16.26 -67.03
N THR A 4 7.84 15.67 -68.22
CA THR A 4 8.27 16.36 -69.45
C THR A 4 7.04 17.12 -69.96
N ILE A 5 7.10 18.45 -69.94
CA ILE A 5 6.07 19.28 -70.61
C ILE A 5 6.50 19.44 -72.06
N ALA A 6 5.72 18.88 -72.99
CA ALA A 6 5.84 19.17 -74.41
C ALA A 6 5.14 20.51 -74.69
N ILE A 7 5.90 21.50 -75.18
CA ILE A 7 5.39 22.85 -75.43
C ILE A 7 4.80 22.89 -76.85
N LEU A 8 3.50 23.16 -76.98
CA LEU A 8 2.84 23.42 -78.27
C LEU A 8 3.06 24.89 -78.64
N LEU A 9 3.82 25.16 -79.70
CA LEU A 9 3.97 26.51 -80.26
C LEU A 9 2.84 26.79 -81.27
N LEU A 10 2.04 27.83 -80.99
CA LEU A 10 1.23 28.50 -82.01
C LEU A 10 2.17 29.34 -82.88
N SER A 11 2.58 28.81 -84.03
CA SER A 11 3.31 29.56 -85.05
C SER A 11 2.34 30.42 -85.87
N GLY A 12 2.17 31.68 -85.45
CA GLY A 12 1.62 32.74 -86.28
C GLY A 12 2.71 33.72 -86.65
N ILE A 13 3.34 33.56 -87.81
CA ILE A 13 3.83 34.59 -88.74
C ILE A 13 4.40 33.86 -89.96
N GLY A 14 3.77 34.11 -91.11
CA GLY A 14 4.06 33.44 -92.38
C GLY A 14 5.39 33.86 -93.00
N VAL A 15 6.11 32.89 -93.56
CA VAL A 15 7.21 33.13 -94.48
C VAL A 15 6.80 32.64 -95.86
N CYS A 16 6.88 33.56 -96.81
CA CYS A 16 6.50 33.43 -98.20
C CYS A 16 7.42 32.43 -98.93
N LEU A 17 6.84 31.38 -99.52
CA LEU A 17 7.54 30.48 -100.45
C LEU A 17 7.62 31.14 -101.83
N VAL A 18 8.73 31.84 -102.11
CA VAL A 18 9.06 32.23 -103.49
C VAL A 18 9.79 31.06 -104.14
N ASN A 19 9.10 30.40 -105.08
CA ASN A 19 9.70 29.50 -106.05
C ASN A 19 10.64 30.29 -106.98
N CYS A 20 11.93 29.95 -106.99
CA CYS A 20 12.82 30.33 -108.09
C CYS A 20 13.21 29.06 -108.87
N THR A 21 12.57 28.87 -110.02
CA THR A 21 13.01 27.98 -111.08
C THR A 21 14.37 28.47 -111.62
N ARG A 22 15.35 27.56 -111.74
CA ARG A 22 16.67 27.85 -112.34
C ARG A 22 16.50 28.33 -113.77
N ASN A 23 17.06 29.50 -114.08
CA ASN A 23 17.38 29.91 -115.45
C ASN A 23 18.92 30.03 -115.54
N PRO A 24 19.60 29.26 -116.39
CA PRO A 24 21.04 29.39 -116.57
C PRO A 24 21.31 30.53 -117.57
N LEU A 25 22.28 31.41 -117.26
CA LEU A 25 22.97 32.40 -118.10
C LEU A 25 22.95 33.84 -117.52
N SER A 26 23.82 34.10 -116.52
CA SER A 26 24.56 35.38 -116.37
C SER A 26 25.55 35.29 -115.19
N PRO A 27 26.82 35.71 -115.32
CA PRO A 27 27.73 35.79 -114.19
C PRO A 27 27.60 37.16 -113.51
N GLY A 28 27.05 37.18 -112.29
CA GLY A 28 27.01 38.39 -111.48
C GLY A 28 26.10 38.32 -110.26
N GLY A 29 26.70 38.19 -109.08
CA GLY A 29 26.23 38.71 -107.79
C GLY A 29 24.81 38.37 -107.30
N SER A 30 24.73 37.47 -106.32
CA SER A 30 23.87 37.68 -105.14
C SER A 30 24.48 36.97 -103.95
N LYS A 31 24.76 37.73 -102.88
CA LYS A 31 25.04 37.18 -101.55
C LYS A 31 23.89 36.25 -101.20
N ALA A 32 24.20 35.01 -100.83
CA ALA A 32 23.23 34.12 -100.23
C ALA A 32 22.70 34.81 -98.97
N ASP A 33 21.41 35.14 -98.98
CA ASP A 33 20.68 35.54 -97.80
C ASP A 33 20.73 34.35 -96.83
N SER A 34 21.46 34.51 -95.72
CA SER A 34 21.60 33.48 -94.72
C SER A 34 20.23 33.24 -94.12
N LYS A 35 19.58 32.13 -94.49
CA LYS A 35 18.35 31.66 -93.85
C LYS A 35 18.62 31.49 -92.35
N PHE A 36 18.20 32.46 -91.56
CA PHE A 36 18.16 32.36 -90.11
C PHE A 36 17.00 31.45 -89.73
N PHE A 37 17.32 30.26 -89.25
CA PHE A 37 16.33 29.39 -88.62
C PHE A 37 16.14 29.84 -87.17
N PRO A 38 14.91 30.05 -86.68
CA PRO A 38 14.67 30.46 -85.30
C PRO A 38 15.16 29.38 -84.32
N VAL A 39 15.76 29.81 -83.22
CA VAL A 39 16.03 28.93 -82.07
C VAL A 39 14.68 28.48 -81.51
N VAL A 40 14.45 27.19 -81.32
CA VAL A 40 13.20 26.68 -80.74
C VAL A 40 13.52 25.87 -79.50
N ILE A 41 12.73 26.03 -78.43
CA ILE A 41 12.80 25.18 -77.25
C ILE A 41 11.51 24.36 -77.19
N SER A 42 11.62 23.04 -77.28
CA SER A 42 10.48 22.10 -77.25
C SER A 42 10.22 21.55 -75.85
N SER A 43 11.27 21.36 -75.03
CA SER A 43 11.13 20.96 -73.63
C SER A 43 12.33 21.36 -72.78
N LEU A 44 12.09 21.44 -71.47
CA LEU A 44 13.09 21.68 -70.45
C LEU A 44 12.85 20.69 -69.30
N SER A 45 13.89 19.98 -68.85
CA SER A 45 13.78 19.01 -67.76
C SER A 45 15.08 18.89 -66.95
N PRO A 46 15.03 18.93 -65.60
CA PRO A 46 13.85 19.24 -64.79
C PRO A 46 13.45 20.73 -64.92
N ILE A 47 12.19 21.04 -64.59
CA ILE A 47 11.65 22.42 -64.53
C ILE A 47 11.85 23.08 -63.15
N GLU A 48 12.52 22.40 -62.22
CA GLU A 48 12.78 22.86 -60.85
C GLU A 48 14.25 22.55 -60.49
N GLY A 49 14.83 23.34 -59.59
CA GLY A 49 16.19 23.10 -59.12
C GLY A 49 16.64 23.95 -57.93
N ASN A 50 17.89 23.72 -57.52
CA ASN A 50 18.47 24.28 -56.30
C ASN A 50 18.92 25.75 -56.49
N PRO A 51 18.54 26.69 -55.60
CA PRO A 51 19.01 28.08 -55.58
C PRO A 51 20.53 28.26 -55.58
N LYS A 52 21.30 27.28 -55.08
CA LYS A 52 22.77 27.27 -55.13
C LYS A 52 23.32 26.92 -56.52
N GLY A 53 22.47 26.58 -57.49
CA GLY A 53 22.83 26.19 -58.84
C GLY A 53 23.19 24.71 -58.98
N ALA A 54 23.96 24.39 -60.02
CA ALA A 54 24.45 23.07 -60.38
C ALA A 54 23.36 22.02 -60.71
N THR A 55 22.10 22.44 -60.89
CA THR A 55 21.06 21.51 -61.34
C THR A 55 21.29 21.22 -62.81
N LYS A 56 21.49 19.94 -63.17
CA LYS A 56 21.66 19.54 -64.56
C LYS A 56 20.33 19.61 -65.30
N VAL A 57 20.21 20.57 -66.20
CA VAL A 57 19.04 20.77 -67.04
C VAL A 57 19.32 20.28 -68.45
N ILE A 58 18.35 19.57 -69.02
CA ILE A 58 18.32 19.14 -70.40
C ILE A 58 17.29 20.00 -71.11
N ILE A 59 17.72 20.70 -72.16
CA ILE A 59 16.87 21.53 -73.01
C ILE A 59 16.85 20.87 -74.39
N GLU A 60 15.66 20.49 -74.84
CA GLU A 60 15.44 19.92 -76.17
C GLU A 60 14.73 20.95 -77.04
N GLY A 61 15.00 20.95 -78.34
CA GLY A 61 14.54 22.00 -79.25
C GLY A 61 15.10 21.83 -80.65
N ASP A 62 15.17 22.91 -81.43
CA ASP A 62 15.73 22.91 -82.78
C ASP A 62 16.66 24.12 -83.00
N ASN A 63 17.62 23.94 -83.93
CA ASN A 63 18.54 24.97 -84.42
C ASN A 63 19.53 25.54 -83.38
N PHE A 64 19.98 24.71 -82.43
CA PHE A 64 21.06 25.08 -81.50
C PHE A 64 22.43 25.03 -82.18
N GLN A 65 23.21 26.10 -82.02
CA GLN A 65 24.56 26.22 -82.59
C GLN A 65 25.64 25.82 -81.56
N GLN A 66 26.81 25.38 -82.04
CA GLN A 66 28.00 25.26 -81.20
C GLN A 66 28.36 26.63 -80.61
N GLY A 67 28.62 26.69 -79.30
CA GLY A 67 28.85 27.95 -78.57
C GLY A 67 27.59 28.70 -78.13
N VAL A 68 26.39 28.09 -78.24
CA VAL A 68 25.14 28.63 -77.68
C VAL A 68 25.28 28.96 -76.20
N LYS A 69 24.65 30.06 -75.78
CA LYS A 69 24.57 30.47 -74.37
C LYS A 69 23.16 30.24 -73.85
N VAL A 70 23.07 29.74 -72.62
CA VAL A 70 21.80 29.57 -71.91
C VAL A 70 21.80 30.47 -70.69
N PHE A 71 20.73 31.22 -70.47
CA PHE A 71 20.58 32.10 -69.32
C PHE A 71 19.33 31.73 -68.52
N PHE A 72 19.45 31.78 -67.20
CA PHE A 72 18.35 31.78 -66.25
C PHE A 72 18.22 33.21 -65.76
N ASP A 73 17.20 33.92 -66.24
CA ASP A 73 17.12 35.38 -66.29
C ASP A 73 18.39 36.01 -66.90
N GLN A 74 19.22 36.66 -66.08
CA GLN A 74 20.49 37.28 -66.50
C GLN A 74 21.71 36.41 -66.20
N SER A 75 21.54 35.32 -65.45
CA SER A 75 22.65 34.46 -65.02
C SER A 75 22.93 33.39 -66.07
N GLU A 76 24.16 33.33 -66.58
CA GLU A 76 24.56 32.34 -67.59
C GLU A 76 24.74 30.94 -66.96
N CYS A 77 24.20 29.93 -67.63
CA CYS A 77 24.35 28.52 -67.28
C CYS A 77 25.81 28.09 -67.41
N ILE A 78 26.29 27.25 -66.49
CA ILE A 78 27.66 26.75 -66.53
C ILE A 78 27.72 25.39 -67.24
N GLN A 79 28.87 25.06 -67.82
CA GLN A 79 29.09 23.79 -68.54
C GLN A 79 28.05 23.51 -69.63
N VAL A 80 27.77 24.50 -70.49
CA VAL A 80 26.88 24.31 -71.63
C VAL A 80 27.53 23.36 -72.63
N VAL A 81 26.86 22.23 -72.89
CA VAL A 81 27.27 21.24 -73.88
C VAL A 81 26.14 21.05 -74.88
N VAL A 82 26.44 21.31 -76.15
CA VAL A 82 25.56 20.98 -77.28
C VAL A 82 25.94 19.59 -77.76
N THR A 83 25.08 18.61 -77.50
CA THR A 83 25.35 17.22 -77.90
C THR A 83 24.88 16.95 -79.34
N GLN A 84 23.84 17.67 -79.77
CA GLN A 84 23.23 17.65 -81.09
C GLN A 84 22.59 19.02 -81.35
N ASN A 85 22.27 19.36 -82.61
CA ASN A 85 21.62 20.64 -82.97
C ASN A 85 20.19 20.82 -82.39
N ASN A 86 19.70 19.84 -81.64
CA ASN A 86 18.40 19.78 -81.00
C ASN A 86 18.47 19.54 -79.46
N LYS A 87 19.67 19.49 -78.87
CA LYS A 87 19.84 19.14 -77.45
C LYS A 87 21.01 19.84 -76.76
N ILE A 88 20.68 20.62 -75.74
CA ILE A 88 21.61 21.28 -74.83
C ILE A 88 21.53 20.60 -73.46
N THR A 89 22.69 20.39 -72.83
CA THR A 89 22.77 20.14 -71.40
C THR A 89 23.60 21.21 -70.74
N CYS A 90 23.13 21.77 -69.63
CA CYS A 90 23.90 22.72 -68.85
C CYS A 90 23.58 22.59 -67.35
N LEU A 91 24.41 23.19 -66.51
CA LEU A 91 24.22 23.25 -65.06
C LEU A 91 23.72 24.64 -64.66
N THR A 92 22.57 24.71 -63.98
CA THR A 92 21.98 26.00 -63.61
C THR A 92 22.95 26.87 -62.80
N PRO A 93 22.93 28.20 -62.97
CA PRO A 93 23.67 29.10 -62.10
C PRO A 93 23.01 29.19 -60.72
N ALA A 94 23.72 29.79 -59.76
CA ALA A 94 23.10 30.19 -58.49
C ALA A 94 22.10 31.33 -58.71
N HIS A 95 20.94 31.25 -58.06
CA HIS A 95 19.86 32.22 -58.18
C HIS A 95 18.97 32.17 -56.94
N PRO A 96 18.44 33.31 -56.44
CA PRO A 96 17.44 33.29 -55.37
C PRO A 96 16.21 32.44 -55.69
N ALA A 97 15.60 31.84 -54.67
CA ALA A 97 14.38 31.04 -54.84
C ALA A 97 13.24 31.88 -55.48
N SER A 98 12.87 31.53 -56.70
CA SER A 98 11.92 32.27 -57.54
C SER A 98 11.63 31.51 -58.84
N LYS A 99 10.57 31.93 -59.55
CA LYS A 99 10.38 31.54 -60.95
C LYS A 99 11.27 32.42 -61.82
N VAL A 100 11.94 31.81 -62.79
CA VAL A 100 12.85 32.48 -63.71
C VAL A 100 12.56 32.10 -65.15
N SER A 101 12.85 33.02 -66.05
CA SER A 101 12.77 32.79 -67.49
C SER A 101 14.05 32.12 -67.99
N VAL A 102 13.93 31.18 -68.93
CA VAL A 102 15.08 30.52 -69.54
C VAL A 102 15.27 31.03 -70.96
N THR A 103 16.43 31.61 -71.24
CA THR A 103 16.79 32.13 -72.56
C THR A 103 17.87 31.27 -73.19
N VAL A 104 17.66 30.79 -74.42
CA VAL A 104 18.70 30.16 -75.23
C VAL A 104 19.06 31.12 -76.36
N LYS A 105 20.32 31.54 -76.43
CA LYS A 105 20.83 32.54 -77.37
C LYS A 105 22.03 31.99 -78.16
N ASN A 106 21.89 31.94 -79.49
CA ASN A 106 22.96 31.57 -80.41
C ASN A 106 23.96 32.73 -80.60
N LEU A 107 25.09 32.44 -81.26
CA LEU A 107 26.16 33.42 -81.52
C LEU A 107 25.75 34.51 -82.54
N ASP A 108 24.71 34.24 -83.32
CA ASP A 108 24.12 35.16 -84.31
C ASP A 108 23.05 36.09 -83.72
N ASP A 109 23.01 36.19 -82.39
CA ASP A 109 22.03 36.94 -81.60
C ASP A 109 20.58 36.43 -81.72
N ASN A 110 20.31 35.33 -82.43
CA ASN A 110 19.00 34.71 -82.43
C ASN A 110 18.74 33.99 -81.09
N PHE A 111 17.56 34.21 -80.50
CA PHE A 111 17.24 33.67 -79.18
C PHE A 111 15.76 33.32 -79.02
N THR A 112 15.50 32.42 -78.08
CA THR A 112 14.15 32.11 -77.59
C THR A 112 14.13 32.16 -76.07
N VAL A 113 13.05 32.73 -75.53
CA VAL A 113 12.80 32.84 -74.09
C VAL A 113 11.59 32.00 -73.73
N LEU A 114 11.72 31.14 -72.73
CA LEU A 114 10.60 30.51 -72.04
C LEU A 114 10.38 31.24 -70.71
N SER A 115 9.32 32.04 -70.63
CA SER A 115 9.02 32.84 -69.45
C SER A 115 8.58 31.99 -68.26
N ASP A 116 9.13 32.27 -67.08
CA ASP A 116 8.77 31.66 -65.78
C ASP A 116 8.73 30.12 -65.76
N ILE A 117 9.51 29.48 -66.64
CA ILE A 117 9.43 28.04 -66.86
C ILE A 117 10.23 27.24 -65.84
N PHE A 118 11.28 27.83 -65.26
CA PHE A 118 12.13 27.16 -64.29
C PHE A 118 11.93 27.75 -62.90
N ILE A 119 11.83 26.90 -61.89
CA ILE A 119 11.59 27.34 -60.51
C ILE A 119 12.78 26.95 -59.65
N TYR A 120 13.47 27.95 -59.12
CA TYR A 120 14.42 27.75 -58.03
C TYR A 120 13.63 27.56 -56.73
N GLN A 121 13.69 26.37 -56.15
CA GLN A 121 12.98 26.03 -54.91
C GLN A 121 13.98 25.72 -53.79
N GLU A 122 13.71 26.20 -52.59
CA GLU A 122 14.55 25.86 -51.44
C GLU A 122 14.45 24.35 -51.12
N ALA A 123 15.56 23.77 -50.67
CA ALA A 123 15.55 22.41 -50.15
C ALA A 123 14.61 22.31 -48.92
N PRO A 124 13.98 21.15 -48.67
CA PRO A 124 13.16 20.99 -47.48
C PRO A 124 14.03 21.25 -46.23
N LEU A 125 13.45 21.71 -45.13
CA LEU A 125 14.18 21.88 -43.87
C LEU A 125 13.36 21.28 -42.74
N ILE A 126 13.87 20.22 -42.12
CA ILE A 126 13.27 19.63 -40.93
C ILE A 126 13.79 20.40 -39.71
N GLN A 127 12.90 20.98 -38.92
CA GLN A 127 13.26 21.67 -37.68
C GLN A 127 12.95 20.83 -36.45
N LYS A 128 11.81 20.13 -36.47
CA LYS A 128 11.32 19.36 -35.34
C LYS A 128 10.50 18.17 -35.79
N ILE A 129 10.53 17.11 -35.00
CA ILE A 129 9.60 15.99 -35.05
C ILE A 129 8.86 15.86 -33.72
N SER A 130 7.59 15.45 -33.75
CA SER A 130 6.83 15.10 -32.57
C SER A 130 5.92 13.90 -32.84
N PRO A 131 5.96 12.84 -31.99
CA PRO A 131 6.89 12.63 -30.88
C PRO A 131 8.33 12.37 -31.36
N THR A 132 9.33 12.55 -30.48
CA THR A 132 10.76 12.32 -30.78
C THR A 132 11.20 10.85 -30.60
N ALA A 133 10.31 10.00 -30.09
CA ALA A 133 10.54 8.57 -29.90
C ALA A 133 9.25 7.78 -30.06
N GLY A 134 9.38 6.45 -30.21
CA GLY A 134 8.24 5.52 -30.21
C GLY A 134 8.66 4.06 -30.37
N ALA A 135 7.65 3.20 -30.52
CA ALA A 135 7.79 1.74 -30.47
C ALA A 135 8.62 1.15 -31.62
N ILE A 136 9.41 0.11 -31.33
CA ILE A 136 10.19 -0.64 -32.34
C ILE A 136 9.30 -1.34 -33.37
N GLU A 137 8.03 -1.60 -33.06
CA GLU A 137 7.03 -2.15 -33.96
C GLU A 137 6.55 -1.12 -35.01
N GLY A 138 6.90 0.15 -34.84
CA GLY A 138 6.44 1.25 -35.70
C GLY A 138 5.02 1.69 -35.34
N ASN A 139 4.24 2.08 -36.35
CA ASN A 139 2.87 2.59 -36.23
C ASN A 139 2.71 3.88 -35.40
N THR A 140 3.79 4.61 -35.15
CA THR A 140 3.75 5.92 -34.51
C THR A 140 3.39 6.98 -35.55
N LEU A 141 2.30 7.71 -35.36
CA LEU A 141 2.02 8.92 -36.13
C LEU A 141 2.97 10.02 -35.68
N VAL A 142 3.86 10.43 -36.59
CA VAL A 142 4.80 11.53 -36.36
C VAL A 142 4.41 12.76 -37.17
N THR A 143 4.64 13.93 -36.57
CA THR A 143 4.48 15.24 -37.19
C THR A 143 5.85 15.88 -37.35
N LEU A 144 6.23 16.21 -38.57
CA LEU A 144 7.40 17.00 -38.91
C LEU A 144 6.99 18.47 -39.07
N GLU A 145 7.69 19.35 -38.38
CA GLU A 145 7.60 20.81 -38.50
C GLU A 145 8.90 21.34 -39.11
N GLY A 146 8.77 22.29 -40.03
CA GLY A 146 9.89 22.73 -40.85
C GLY A 146 9.54 23.79 -41.87
N ASN A 147 10.24 23.79 -43.01
CA ASN A 147 9.97 24.67 -44.14
C ASN A 147 10.13 23.92 -45.47
N TYR A 148 9.46 24.44 -46.50
CA TYR A 148 9.55 24.02 -47.89
C TYR A 148 9.23 22.54 -48.17
N PHE A 149 8.29 21.93 -47.43
CA PHE A 149 7.79 20.59 -47.74
C PHE A 149 6.83 20.61 -48.93
N LEU A 150 7.24 20.03 -50.06
CA LEU A 150 6.43 20.01 -51.27
C LEU A 150 5.40 18.88 -51.25
N GLN A 151 4.27 19.10 -51.92
CA GLN A 151 3.27 18.04 -52.11
C GLN A 151 3.88 16.86 -52.86
N GLY A 152 3.72 15.66 -52.32
CA GLY A 152 4.35 14.44 -52.84
C GLY A 152 5.79 14.20 -52.34
N ALA A 153 6.26 14.96 -51.35
CA ALA A 153 7.51 14.66 -50.65
C ALA A 153 7.50 13.25 -50.07
N LYS A 154 8.68 12.61 -50.06
CA LYS A 154 8.94 11.33 -49.41
C LYS A 154 9.63 11.56 -48.08
N VAL A 155 9.34 10.71 -47.11
CA VAL A 155 9.99 10.72 -45.80
C VAL A 155 10.53 9.33 -45.52
N SER A 156 11.79 9.24 -45.11
CA SER A 156 12.38 8.02 -44.56
C SER A 156 12.85 8.27 -43.13
N ILE A 157 12.60 7.30 -42.25
CA ILE A 157 13.05 7.34 -40.85
C ILE A 157 13.93 6.10 -40.63
N GLY A 158 15.24 6.32 -40.49
CA GLY A 158 16.23 5.27 -40.63
C GLY A 158 16.30 4.77 -42.09
N GLN A 159 16.28 3.46 -42.27
CA GLN A 159 16.33 2.81 -43.60
C GLN A 159 14.96 2.61 -44.27
N PHE A 160 13.85 2.93 -43.60
CA PHE A 160 12.50 2.62 -44.11
C PHE A 160 11.72 3.89 -44.46
N ASP A 161 10.99 3.82 -45.59
CA ASP A 161 10.07 4.85 -46.01
C ASP A 161 8.86 4.91 -45.05
N CYS A 162 8.49 6.12 -44.64
CA CYS A 162 7.34 6.38 -43.80
C CYS A 162 6.03 6.09 -44.57
N GLN A 163 5.01 5.55 -43.90
CA GLN A 163 3.70 5.29 -44.49
C GLN A 163 2.74 6.48 -44.30
N ASN A 164 1.64 6.52 -45.07
CA ASN A 164 0.56 7.50 -44.94
C ASN A 164 1.06 8.97 -44.88
N ILE A 165 2.01 9.30 -45.75
CA ILE A 165 2.58 10.66 -45.81
C ILE A 165 1.49 11.64 -46.24
N SER A 166 1.29 12.68 -45.43
CA SER A 166 0.36 13.77 -45.70
C SER A 166 1.07 15.11 -45.49
N VAL A 167 1.35 15.82 -46.57
CA VAL A 167 1.88 17.18 -46.53
C VAL A 167 0.71 18.13 -46.31
N GLN A 168 0.65 18.74 -45.13
CA GLN A 168 -0.45 19.64 -44.75
C GLN A 168 -0.18 21.08 -45.20
N SER A 169 1.09 21.48 -45.19
CA SER A 169 1.56 22.77 -45.68
C SER A 169 3.05 22.71 -45.97
N LEU A 170 3.63 23.79 -46.50
CA LEU A 170 5.08 23.91 -46.68
C LEU A 170 5.85 23.78 -45.36
N SER A 171 5.22 23.96 -44.20
CA SER A 171 5.90 23.87 -42.90
C SER A 171 5.48 22.67 -42.05
N LYS A 172 4.57 21.82 -42.55
CA LYS A 172 4.02 20.71 -41.76
C LYS A 172 3.69 19.48 -42.60
N LEU A 173 4.21 18.34 -42.16
CA LEU A 173 4.02 17.02 -42.78
C LEU A 173 3.77 15.97 -41.70
N THR A 174 2.85 15.03 -41.92
CA THR A 174 2.66 13.86 -41.04
C THR A 174 2.98 12.56 -41.77
N CYS A 175 3.50 11.56 -41.06
CA CYS A 175 3.66 10.20 -41.57
C CYS A 175 3.61 9.17 -40.43
N VAL A 176 3.52 7.88 -40.78
CA VAL A 176 3.48 6.77 -39.83
C VAL A 176 4.77 5.97 -39.94
N THR A 177 5.44 5.76 -38.81
CA THR A 177 6.69 4.99 -38.74
C THR A 177 6.48 3.51 -39.07
N GLN A 178 7.50 2.86 -39.61
CA GLN A 178 7.54 1.40 -39.78
C GLN A 178 8.34 0.74 -38.66
N ALA A 179 8.25 -0.59 -38.57
CA ALA A 179 9.05 -1.36 -37.63
C ALA A 179 10.56 -1.16 -37.88
N HIS A 180 11.32 -1.01 -36.81
CA HIS A 180 12.75 -0.77 -36.84
C HIS A 180 13.41 -1.32 -35.57
N THR A 181 14.70 -1.65 -35.64
CA THR A 181 15.47 -2.02 -34.45
C THR A 181 15.62 -0.85 -33.47
N GLN A 182 15.83 -1.13 -32.19
CA GLN A 182 16.06 -0.09 -31.18
C GLN A 182 17.20 0.85 -31.56
N GLY A 183 17.05 2.15 -31.29
CA GLY A 183 18.12 3.14 -31.43
C GLY A 183 17.68 4.45 -32.10
N ALA A 184 18.57 5.43 -32.04
CA ALA A 184 18.40 6.73 -32.68
C ALA A 184 18.70 6.64 -34.18
N VAL A 185 17.83 7.21 -35.00
CA VAL A 185 17.90 7.17 -36.46
C VAL A 185 17.71 8.56 -37.07
N ASP A 186 18.26 8.71 -38.27
CA ASP A 186 18.11 9.93 -39.06
C ASP A 186 16.72 9.99 -39.71
N ILE A 187 16.21 11.20 -39.89
CA ILE A 187 14.98 11.47 -40.65
C ILE A 187 15.39 12.19 -41.92
N VAL A 188 14.98 11.71 -43.08
CA VAL A 188 15.24 12.36 -44.37
C VAL A 188 13.91 12.72 -45.01
N VAL A 189 13.76 13.99 -45.39
CA VAL A 189 12.68 14.45 -46.25
C VAL A 189 13.25 14.73 -47.63
N THR A 190 12.70 14.11 -48.66
CA THR A 190 13.07 14.33 -50.06
C THR A 190 11.88 14.90 -50.81
N ASN A 191 12.04 16.10 -51.33
CA ASN A 191 11.03 16.77 -52.16
C ASN A 191 10.98 16.17 -53.57
N THR A 192 9.92 16.49 -54.30
CA THR A 192 9.68 15.97 -55.67
C THR A 192 10.69 16.44 -56.70
N ASP A 193 11.41 17.53 -56.42
CA ASP A 193 12.53 18.08 -57.20
C ASP A 193 13.86 17.34 -56.95
N GLY A 194 13.88 16.40 -56.00
CA GLY A 194 15.05 15.61 -55.62
C GLY A 194 15.93 16.26 -54.56
N GLN A 195 15.60 17.47 -54.08
CA GLN A 195 16.30 18.09 -52.97
C GLN A 195 15.91 17.42 -51.65
N LEU A 196 16.84 17.35 -50.71
CA LEU A 196 16.63 16.68 -49.43
C LEU A 196 17.22 17.44 -48.24
N ASN A 197 16.73 17.09 -47.06
CA ASN A 197 17.32 17.47 -45.79
C ASN A 197 17.24 16.31 -44.82
N THR A 198 18.27 16.20 -43.98
CA THR A 198 18.42 15.15 -42.97
C THR A 198 18.45 15.78 -41.60
N LEU A 199 17.54 15.35 -40.73
CA LEU A 199 17.62 15.58 -39.29
C LEU A 199 18.31 14.37 -38.65
N SER A 200 19.60 14.50 -38.39
CA SER A 200 20.40 13.40 -37.84
C SER A 200 19.97 13.03 -36.42
N LYS A 201 19.79 11.73 -36.16
CA LYS A 201 19.31 11.16 -34.89
C LYS A 201 18.03 11.82 -34.36
N GLY A 202 17.17 12.29 -35.26
CA GLY A 202 15.97 13.05 -34.90
C GLY A 202 14.86 12.20 -34.27
N TYR A 203 14.85 10.89 -34.49
CA TYR A 203 13.86 9.97 -33.93
C TYR A 203 14.53 8.77 -33.25
N THR A 204 13.97 8.27 -32.16
CA THR A 204 14.52 7.11 -31.43
C THR A 204 13.48 6.00 -31.28
N TYR A 205 13.80 4.81 -31.77
CA TYR A 205 13.00 3.60 -31.55
C TYR A 205 13.34 2.98 -30.19
N GLN A 206 12.33 2.71 -29.37
CA GLN A 206 12.44 2.21 -28.00
C GLN A 206 11.56 0.99 -27.77
N PHE A 207 11.99 0.09 -26.89
CA PHE A 207 11.12 -0.97 -26.37
C PHE A 207 10.08 -0.40 -25.42
N ALA A 208 8.88 -0.98 -25.43
CA ALA A 208 7.92 -0.77 -24.37
C ALA A 208 8.52 -1.24 -23.02
N PRO A 209 8.19 -0.58 -21.91
CA PRO A 209 8.63 -1.04 -20.59
C PRO A 209 8.08 -2.44 -20.31
N GLN A 210 8.72 -3.19 -19.41
CA GLN A 210 8.22 -4.47 -18.92
C GLN A 210 8.31 -4.46 -17.40
N ILE A 211 7.28 -4.96 -16.72
CA ILE A 211 7.27 -5.06 -15.25
C ILE A 211 7.38 -6.53 -14.86
N ILE A 212 8.37 -6.85 -14.04
CA ILE A 212 8.62 -8.19 -13.49
C ILE A 212 8.01 -8.32 -12.10
N GLY A 213 8.16 -7.31 -11.24
CA GLY A 213 7.66 -7.38 -9.86
C GLY A 213 7.69 -6.03 -9.15
N VAL A 214 7.07 -6.02 -7.97
CA VAL A 214 6.97 -4.86 -7.08
C VAL A 214 7.30 -5.31 -5.66
N THR A 215 8.21 -4.59 -4.99
CA THR A 215 8.65 -4.90 -3.63
C THR A 215 8.71 -3.63 -2.77
N PRO A 216 8.03 -3.60 -1.61
CA PRO A 216 7.04 -4.57 -1.16
C PRO A 216 5.80 -4.58 -2.08
N SER A 217 5.08 -5.70 -2.14
CA SER A 217 3.82 -5.84 -2.91
C SER A 217 2.56 -5.58 -2.09
N LEU A 218 2.73 -5.21 -0.82
CA LEU A 218 1.66 -4.87 0.14
C LEU A 218 1.96 -3.51 0.76
N GLY A 219 0.91 -2.75 1.08
CA GLY A 219 1.05 -1.51 1.85
C GLY A 219 -0.25 -0.96 2.39
N ALA A 220 -0.14 0.16 3.13
CA ALA A 220 -1.25 0.81 3.81
C ALA A 220 -2.18 1.56 2.86
N THR A 221 -3.49 1.52 3.12
CA THR A 221 -4.51 2.34 2.42
C THR A 221 -4.25 3.85 2.53
N ALA A 222 -3.53 4.29 3.57
CA ALA A 222 -3.06 5.67 3.70
C ALA A 222 -1.97 6.06 2.66
N GLY A 223 -1.34 5.08 2.00
CA GLY A 223 -0.15 5.29 1.17
C GLY A 223 1.11 5.58 1.99
N GLY A 224 2.13 6.13 1.34
CA GLY A 224 3.40 6.50 1.96
C GLY A 224 4.50 5.45 1.85
N GLU A 225 4.18 4.23 1.39
CA GLU A 225 5.16 3.16 1.23
C GLU A 225 6.10 3.43 0.05
N GLN A 226 7.41 3.31 0.26
CA GLN A 226 8.38 3.33 -0.83
C GLN A 226 8.47 1.95 -1.46
N ILE A 227 8.07 1.84 -2.73
CA ILE A 227 8.10 0.60 -3.49
C ILE A 227 9.16 0.65 -4.58
N VAL A 228 9.74 -0.51 -4.87
CA VAL A 228 10.67 -0.74 -5.98
C VAL A 228 9.96 -1.59 -7.03
N ILE A 229 9.96 -1.12 -8.26
CA ILE A 229 9.44 -1.80 -9.43
C ILE A 229 10.64 -2.36 -10.19
N SER A 230 10.69 -3.68 -10.33
CA SER A 230 11.70 -4.38 -11.13
C SER A 230 11.14 -4.69 -12.53
N GLY A 231 12.00 -4.64 -13.55
CA GLY A 231 11.54 -4.77 -14.92
C GLY A 231 12.62 -4.63 -15.97
N ASN A 232 12.22 -4.20 -17.18
CA ASN A 232 13.12 -3.84 -18.28
C ASN A 232 12.62 -2.57 -18.99
N TYR A 233 13.55 -1.86 -19.62
CA TYR A 233 13.31 -0.70 -20.48
C TYR A 233 12.58 0.48 -19.79
N PHE A 234 12.81 0.70 -18.50
CA PHE A 234 12.34 1.91 -17.83
C PHE A 234 13.18 3.11 -18.25
N LEU A 235 12.52 4.13 -18.83
CA LEU A 235 13.20 5.33 -19.31
C LEU A 235 13.10 6.46 -18.29
N ASN A 236 14.16 7.26 -18.17
CA ASN A 236 14.15 8.41 -17.27
C ASN A 236 12.99 9.36 -17.60
N GLY A 237 12.26 9.81 -16.58
CA GLY A 237 11.01 10.57 -16.74
C GLY A 237 9.75 9.71 -16.93
N ALA A 238 9.84 8.37 -16.77
CA ALA A 238 8.67 7.52 -16.69
C ALA A 238 7.75 7.92 -15.52
N SER A 239 6.46 7.67 -15.69
CA SER A 239 5.44 7.80 -14.64
C SER A 239 4.97 6.42 -14.18
N ILE A 240 4.56 6.34 -12.92
CA ILE A 240 4.06 5.09 -12.30
C ILE A 240 2.71 5.37 -11.67
N SER A 241 1.76 4.45 -11.84
CA SER A 241 0.44 4.50 -11.20
C SER A 241 0.04 3.14 -10.65
N LEU A 242 -0.73 3.15 -9.56
CA LEU A 242 -1.30 2.00 -8.88
C LEU A 242 -2.82 2.14 -8.90
N GLY A 243 -3.49 1.35 -9.73
CA GLY A 243 -4.93 1.52 -10.00
C GLY A 243 -5.20 2.90 -10.61
N SER A 244 -6.08 3.68 -10.00
CA SER A 244 -6.36 5.08 -10.40
C SER A 244 -5.43 6.11 -9.75
N SER A 245 -4.55 5.68 -8.85
CA SER A 245 -3.71 6.59 -8.06
C SER A 245 -2.31 6.73 -8.65
N ALA A 246 -1.88 7.96 -8.95
CA ALA A 246 -0.52 8.23 -9.37
C ALA A 246 0.45 8.07 -8.19
N CYS A 247 1.60 7.43 -8.45
CA CYS A 247 2.71 7.36 -7.51
C CYS A 247 3.43 8.72 -7.46
N ILE A 248 4.00 9.09 -6.31
CA ILE A 248 4.81 10.31 -6.17
C ILE A 248 6.29 9.96 -5.99
N ASN A 249 7.17 10.97 -6.10
CA ASN A 249 8.63 10.78 -5.99
C ASN A 249 9.16 9.66 -6.91
N VAL A 250 8.62 9.60 -8.14
CA VAL A 250 9.03 8.59 -9.12
C VAL A 250 10.46 8.89 -9.56
N SER A 251 11.33 7.88 -9.47
CA SER A 251 12.69 7.93 -10.00
C SER A 251 13.02 6.61 -10.68
N VAL A 252 13.70 6.71 -11.84
CA VAL A 252 14.19 5.55 -12.57
C VAL A 252 15.67 5.41 -12.29
N ASP A 253 16.04 4.36 -11.56
CA ASP A 253 17.43 4.11 -11.16
C ASP A 253 18.24 3.54 -12.32
N SER A 254 17.61 2.70 -13.14
CA SER A 254 18.20 2.09 -14.33
C SER A 254 17.11 1.59 -15.27
N LEU A 255 17.51 1.04 -16.42
CA LEU A 255 16.57 0.39 -17.34
C LEU A 255 15.80 -0.77 -16.69
N VAL A 256 16.23 -1.30 -15.54
CA VAL A 256 15.61 -2.47 -14.89
C VAL A 256 15.01 -2.20 -13.52
N SER A 257 15.09 -0.96 -13.02
CA SER A 257 14.63 -0.58 -11.69
C SER A 257 14.12 0.85 -11.66
N ALA A 258 12.95 1.03 -11.06
CA ALA A 258 12.40 2.32 -10.70
C ALA A 258 11.81 2.25 -9.29
N HIS A 259 11.72 3.37 -8.60
CA HIS A 259 11.06 3.46 -7.31
C HIS A 259 10.06 4.62 -7.27
N CYS A 260 9.04 4.47 -6.42
CA CYS A 260 8.09 5.54 -6.13
C CYS A 260 7.49 5.38 -4.74
N THR A 261 6.85 6.44 -4.26
CA THR A 261 6.06 6.42 -3.02
C THR A 261 4.58 6.26 -3.38
N THR A 262 3.94 5.26 -2.80
CA THR A 262 2.50 5.01 -2.96
C THR A 262 1.69 6.17 -2.38
N THR A 263 0.54 6.44 -2.98
CA THR A 263 -0.45 7.40 -2.46
C THR A 263 -1.64 6.65 -1.87
N ALA A 264 -2.51 7.38 -1.16
CA ALA A 264 -3.70 6.81 -0.56
C ALA A 264 -4.59 6.13 -1.60
N HIS A 265 -5.12 4.97 -1.24
CA HIS A 265 -6.02 4.19 -2.07
C HIS A 265 -6.92 3.33 -1.17
N ILE A 266 -8.12 3.03 -1.64
CA ILE A 266 -9.03 2.10 -0.94
C ILE A 266 -8.42 0.69 -0.85
N GLU A 267 -8.86 -0.09 0.13
CA GLU A 267 -8.41 -1.49 0.28
C GLU A 267 -8.65 -2.29 -1.00
N GLY A 268 -7.66 -3.10 -1.41
CA GLY A 268 -7.79 -4.01 -2.56
C GLY A 268 -6.50 -4.19 -3.37
N SER A 269 -6.52 -5.21 -4.22
CA SER A 269 -5.45 -5.43 -5.21
C SER A 269 -5.63 -4.48 -6.39
N VAL A 270 -4.52 -3.90 -6.84
CA VAL A 270 -4.47 -2.92 -7.93
C VAL A 270 -3.40 -3.29 -8.95
N ASN A 271 -3.62 -2.86 -10.19
CA ASN A 271 -2.63 -2.97 -11.24
C ASN A 271 -1.54 -1.92 -11.05
N VAL A 272 -0.30 -2.26 -11.37
CA VAL A 272 0.82 -1.31 -11.40
C VAL A 272 1.16 -1.03 -12.85
N VAL A 273 1.12 0.25 -13.24
CA VAL A 273 1.37 0.69 -14.61
C VAL A 273 2.61 1.59 -14.63
N VAL A 274 3.57 1.25 -15.49
CA VAL A 274 4.72 2.10 -15.82
C VAL A 274 4.52 2.64 -17.22
N THR A 275 4.56 3.96 -17.39
CA THR A 275 4.44 4.64 -18.69
C THR A 275 5.69 5.47 -18.94
N ASN A 276 6.43 5.14 -20.00
CA ASN A 276 7.61 5.87 -20.44
C ASN A 276 7.22 7.19 -21.12
N PHE A 277 8.17 8.11 -21.28
CA PHE A 277 7.93 9.44 -21.90
C PHE A 277 7.52 9.37 -23.38
N ASP A 278 7.72 8.23 -24.03
CA ASP A 278 7.30 7.94 -25.41
C ASP A 278 5.87 7.37 -25.48
N ASN A 279 5.14 7.37 -24.35
CA ASN A 279 3.78 6.86 -24.15
C ASN A 279 3.62 5.35 -24.26
N GLN A 280 4.72 4.60 -24.38
CA GLN A 280 4.67 3.16 -24.23
C GLN A 280 4.48 2.79 -22.76
N ASN A 281 3.69 1.76 -22.48
CA ASN A 281 3.39 1.35 -21.11
C ASN A 281 3.39 -0.17 -20.93
N ALA A 282 3.54 -0.58 -19.67
CA ALA A 282 3.34 -1.95 -19.22
C ALA A 282 2.46 -1.95 -17.97
N THR A 283 1.69 -3.03 -17.83
CA THR A 283 0.79 -3.25 -16.69
C THR A 283 1.12 -4.56 -16.01
N LEU A 284 1.45 -4.52 -14.73
CA LEU A 284 1.47 -5.69 -13.86
C LEU A 284 0.09 -5.82 -13.19
N THR A 285 -0.67 -6.84 -13.58
CA THR A 285 -2.01 -7.08 -13.03
C THR A 285 -1.93 -7.53 -11.57
N ASN A 286 -2.72 -6.93 -10.69
CA ASN A 286 -2.69 -7.19 -9.24
C ASN A 286 -1.28 -7.08 -8.63
N GLY A 287 -0.42 -6.20 -9.16
CA GLY A 287 0.97 -6.07 -8.76
C GLY A 287 1.19 -5.52 -7.35
N PHE A 288 0.18 -4.84 -6.78
CA PHE A 288 0.23 -4.31 -5.42
C PHE A 288 -1.12 -4.47 -4.72
N THR A 289 -1.13 -4.68 -3.41
CA THR A 289 -2.37 -4.76 -2.62
C THR A 289 -2.35 -3.80 -1.44
N TYR A 290 -3.32 -2.88 -1.44
CA TYR A 290 -3.60 -1.99 -0.32
C TYR A 290 -4.39 -2.75 0.75
N GLN A 291 -3.95 -2.65 2.01
CA GLN A 291 -4.57 -3.26 3.17
C GLN A 291 -4.75 -2.21 4.27
N ASP A 292 -5.84 -2.31 5.03
CA ASP A 292 -5.96 -1.53 6.27
C ASP A 292 -5.09 -2.13 7.38
N ALA A 293 -4.66 -1.29 8.31
CA ALA A 293 -4.07 -1.73 9.55
C ALA A 293 -5.09 -2.58 10.33
N PRO A 294 -4.65 -3.65 11.02
CA PRO A 294 -5.56 -4.37 11.90
C PRO A 294 -6.05 -3.45 13.02
N VAL A 295 -7.18 -3.76 13.63
CA VAL A 295 -7.70 -3.04 14.81
C VAL A 295 -7.98 -4.08 15.88
N VAL A 296 -7.51 -3.80 17.10
CA VAL A 296 -7.78 -4.65 18.27
C VAL A 296 -8.86 -3.97 19.11
N SER A 297 -10.00 -4.62 19.27
CA SER A 297 -11.15 -4.08 20.02
C SER A 297 -11.22 -4.62 21.44
N SER A 298 -10.98 -5.92 21.64
CA SER A 298 -11.07 -6.55 22.96
C SER A 298 -10.23 -7.83 23.04
N VAL A 299 -9.99 -8.26 24.28
CA VAL A 299 -9.31 -9.52 24.63
C VAL A 299 -10.07 -10.22 25.75
N LEU A 300 -10.16 -11.54 25.67
CA LEU A 300 -10.74 -12.38 26.71
C LEU A 300 -9.94 -13.69 26.87
N PRO A 301 -9.51 -14.09 28.08
CA PRO A 301 -9.55 -13.29 29.31
C PRO A 301 -8.66 -12.05 29.20
N ALA A 302 -8.99 -10.99 29.96
CA ALA A 302 -8.22 -9.75 30.02
C ALA A 302 -7.06 -9.79 31.04
N TRP A 303 -6.74 -10.97 31.56
CA TRP A 303 -5.70 -11.18 32.55
C TRP A 303 -5.14 -12.62 32.47
N GLY A 304 -3.97 -12.84 33.05
CA GLY A 304 -3.37 -14.18 33.17
C GLY A 304 -2.05 -14.19 33.95
N SER A 305 -1.41 -15.35 34.07
CA SER A 305 -0.19 -15.51 34.87
C SER A 305 1.02 -14.80 34.26
N ILE A 306 1.88 -14.22 35.10
CA ILE A 306 3.22 -13.74 34.74
C ILE A 306 4.12 -14.81 34.09
N GLN A 307 3.81 -16.09 34.31
CA GLN A 307 4.54 -17.19 33.66
C GLN A 307 4.11 -17.40 32.19
N GLY A 308 3.08 -16.71 31.71
CA GLY A 308 2.49 -16.90 30.39
C GLY A 308 1.53 -18.08 30.35
N GLY A 309 1.33 -18.66 29.16
CA GLY A 309 0.50 -19.85 28.95
C GLY A 309 -1.01 -19.58 28.93
N THR A 310 -1.44 -18.33 29.07
CA THR A 310 -2.87 -17.99 29.03
C THR A 310 -3.33 -17.94 27.59
N SER A 311 -4.30 -18.80 27.22
CA SER A 311 -4.95 -18.73 25.92
C SER A 311 -5.93 -17.55 25.91
N ILE A 312 -5.69 -16.58 25.01
CA ILE A 312 -6.50 -15.38 24.86
C ILE A 312 -7.17 -15.37 23.49
N ALA A 313 -8.44 -14.97 23.47
CA ALA A 313 -9.20 -14.65 22.28
C ALA A 313 -9.22 -13.13 22.08
N ILE A 314 -8.81 -12.69 20.91
CA ILE A 314 -8.72 -11.28 20.52
C ILE A 314 -9.78 -11.03 19.45
N SER A 315 -10.59 -10.00 19.67
CA SER A 315 -11.62 -9.54 18.73
C SER A 315 -11.26 -8.18 18.15
N GLY A 316 -11.61 -7.96 16.89
CA GLY A 316 -11.22 -6.75 16.17
C GLY A 316 -11.60 -6.77 14.69
N SER A 317 -10.77 -6.17 13.85
CA SER A 317 -10.93 -6.18 12.39
C SER A 317 -9.58 -6.22 11.68
N GLY A 318 -9.58 -6.62 10.41
CA GLY A 318 -8.37 -6.61 9.57
C GLY A 318 -7.35 -7.71 9.89
N PHE A 319 -7.72 -8.73 10.67
CA PHE A 319 -6.84 -9.86 10.96
C PHE A 319 -6.66 -10.76 9.74
N ARG A 320 -5.42 -11.14 9.44
CA ARG A 320 -5.05 -11.93 8.26
C ARG A 320 -4.13 -13.08 8.66
N GLY A 321 -4.09 -14.13 7.83
CA GLY A 321 -3.18 -15.25 8.08
C GLY A 321 -1.72 -14.80 8.17
N GLY A 322 -0.95 -15.39 9.09
CA GLY A 322 0.46 -15.05 9.31
C GLY A 322 0.71 -13.79 10.15
N VAL A 323 -0.30 -13.25 10.82
CA VAL A 323 -0.12 -12.17 11.81
C VAL A 323 0.78 -12.59 12.97
N SER A 324 1.50 -11.62 13.52
CA SER A 324 2.08 -11.71 14.86
C SER A 324 1.21 -10.97 15.86
N VAL A 325 1.22 -11.46 17.10
CA VAL A 325 0.54 -10.83 18.24
C VAL A 325 1.57 -10.62 19.33
N ASP A 326 1.54 -9.44 19.94
CA ASP A 326 2.41 -9.05 21.03
C ASP A 326 1.56 -8.46 22.17
N VAL A 327 1.96 -8.75 23.41
CA VAL A 327 1.31 -8.22 24.61
C VAL A 327 2.38 -7.57 25.48
N GLY A 328 2.40 -6.24 25.54
CA GLY A 328 3.39 -5.49 26.35
C GLY A 328 4.85 -5.69 25.93
N GLY A 329 5.13 -6.00 24.66
CA GLY A 329 6.46 -6.34 24.16
C GLY A 329 6.82 -7.84 24.26
N SER A 330 5.89 -8.68 24.72
CA SER A 330 6.05 -10.15 24.73
C SER A 330 5.24 -10.82 23.65
N ALA A 331 5.95 -11.47 22.72
CA ALA A 331 5.36 -12.16 21.58
C ALA A 331 4.52 -13.37 22.01
N CYS A 332 3.27 -13.39 21.54
CA CYS A 332 2.34 -14.50 21.74
C CYS A 332 2.78 -15.72 20.90
N SER A 333 2.53 -16.92 21.43
CA SER A 333 2.72 -18.19 20.70
C SER A 333 1.37 -18.74 20.21
N SER A 334 1.40 -19.76 19.34
CA SER A 334 0.19 -20.45 18.85
C SER A 334 -0.88 -19.51 18.26
N VAL A 335 -0.46 -18.48 17.52
CA VAL A 335 -1.36 -17.50 16.91
C VAL A 335 -2.20 -18.19 15.84
N LEU A 336 -3.52 -18.19 16.02
CA LEU A 336 -4.50 -18.78 15.11
C LEU A 336 -5.56 -17.76 14.76
N VAL A 337 -5.62 -17.36 13.49
CA VAL A 337 -6.66 -16.47 12.97
C VAL A 337 -7.88 -17.32 12.60
N LEU A 338 -8.99 -17.06 13.28
CA LEU A 338 -10.26 -17.76 13.05
C LEU A 338 -11.10 -17.06 11.97
N SER A 339 -11.01 -15.73 11.90
CA SER A 339 -11.67 -14.90 10.89
C SER A 339 -11.00 -13.53 10.80
N LYS A 340 -11.47 -12.66 9.89
CA LYS A 340 -11.00 -11.25 9.81
C LYS A 340 -11.25 -10.45 11.09
N THR A 341 -12.09 -10.94 12.01
CA THR A 341 -12.50 -10.24 13.23
C THR A 341 -12.15 -10.98 14.52
N SER A 342 -11.56 -12.18 14.44
CA SER A 342 -11.21 -12.97 15.61
C SER A 342 -9.95 -13.81 15.40
N LEU A 343 -9.06 -13.79 16.38
CA LEU A 343 -7.90 -14.66 16.47
C LEU A 343 -7.68 -15.11 17.92
N THR A 344 -6.92 -16.19 18.11
CA THR A 344 -6.47 -16.65 19.43
C THR A 344 -4.95 -16.71 19.48
N CYS A 345 -4.35 -16.51 20.65
CA CYS A 345 -2.94 -16.81 20.89
C CYS A 345 -2.71 -17.21 22.35
N THR A 346 -1.50 -17.68 22.65
CA THR A 346 -1.08 -18.03 24.00
C THR A 346 -0.01 -17.06 24.47
N THR A 347 -0.25 -16.37 25.59
CA THR A 347 0.67 -15.37 26.13
C THR A 347 2.03 -15.99 26.49
N ALA A 348 3.10 -15.22 26.27
CA ALA A 348 4.43 -15.56 26.79
C ALA A 348 4.57 -15.10 28.26
N SER A 349 5.67 -15.49 28.90
CA SER A 349 6.00 -14.95 30.22
C SER A 349 6.29 -13.45 30.13
N HIS A 350 5.85 -12.72 31.14
CA HIS A 350 6.00 -11.27 31.22
C HIS A 350 6.09 -10.85 32.70
N ALA A 351 6.67 -9.68 32.97
CA ALA A 351 6.65 -9.11 34.32
C ALA A 351 5.20 -8.83 34.78
N GLU A 352 5.01 -8.68 36.09
CA GLU A 352 3.71 -8.25 36.61
C GLU A 352 3.35 -6.86 36.06
N SER A 353 2.14 -6.72 35.53
CA SER A 353 1.67 -5.49 34.92
C SER A 353 1.12 -4.50 35.94
N ALA A 354 1.11 -3.22 35.56
CA ALA A 354 0.30 -2.22 36.25
C ALA A 354 -1.20 -2.54 36.12
N VAL A 355 -2.02 -1.93 36.98
CA VAL A 355 -3.49 -2.07 36.98
C VAL A 355 -4.08 -1.72 35.60
N SER A 356 -3.46 -0.78 34.89
CA SER A 356 -3.87 -0.37 33.55
C SER A 356 -3.71 -1.44 32.46
N GLY A 357 -3.02 -2.56 32.74
CA GLY A 357 -2.73 -3.63 31.79
C GLY A 357 -1.75 -3.26 30.69
N GLU A 358 -1.25 -4.28 29.98
CA GLU A 358 -0.44 -4.15 28.77
C GLU A 358 -1.31 -4.04 27.52
N VAL A 359 -0.89 -3.21 26.57
CA VAL A 359 -1.56 -3.08 25.28
C VAL A 359 -1.23 -4.29 24.40
N ILE A 360 -2.22 -4.77 23.66
CA ILE A 360 -2.04 -5.81 22.66
C ILE A 360 -1.78 -5.16 21.32
N THR A 361 -0.76 -5.62 20.61
CA THR A 361 -0.43 -5.19 19.26
C THR A 361 -0.51 -6.37 18.30
N VAL A 362 -1.27 -6.22 17.22
CA VAL A 362 -1.36 -7.19 16.14
C VAL A 362 -0.69 -6.61 14.92
N THR A 363 0.20 -7.37 14.28
CA THR A 363 0.94 -6.93 13.07
C THR A 363 0.65 -7.88 11.92
N ASN A 364 0.11 -7.34 10.83
CA ASN A 364 -0.11 -8.07 9.58
C ASN A 364 1.21 -8.23 8.79
N LEU A 365 1.24 -9.17 7.84
CA LEU A 365 2.38 -9.37 6.94
C LEU A 365 2.71 -8.15 6.07
N SER A 366 1.78 -7.20 5.92
CA SER A 366 2.03 -5.90 5.29
C SER A 366 2.83 -4.93 6.19
N ALA A 367 3.41 -5.41 7.30
CA ALA A 367 4.08 -4.64 8.35
C ALA A 367 3.20 -3.58 9.04
N GLN A 368 1.88 -3.60 8.82
CA GLN A 368 0.95 -2.70 9.47
C GLN A 368 0.51 -3.27 10.81
N SER A 369 0.51 -2.42 11.83
CA SER A 369 0.18 -2.79 13.20
C SER A 369 -1.05 -2.04 13.70
N GLY A 370 -1.82 -2.72 14.53
CA GLY A 370 -2.95 -2.19 15.26
C GLY A 370 -2.80 -2.51 16.73
N SER A 371 -2.95 -1.50 17.58
CA SER A 371 -2.83 -1.66 19.02
C SER A 371 -4.15 -1.31 19.70
N GLY A 372 -4.55 -2.11 20.69
CA GLY A 372 -5.81 -1.96 21.40
C GLY A 372 -6.06 -3.15 22.31
N GLY A 373 -7.14 -3.12 23.09
CA GLY A 373 -7.32 -4.08 24.18
C GLY A 373 -6.23 -3.97 25.25
N LYS A 374 -6.51 -4.53 26.43
CA LYS A 374 -5.58 -4.50 27.56
C LYS A 374 -5.57 -5.86 28.24
N PHE A 375 -4.38 -6.37 28.53
CA PHE A 375 -4.18 -7.64 29.21
C PHE A 375 -3.31 -7.44 30.44
N ARG A 376 -3.75 -7.92 31.61
CA ARG A 376 -3.04 -7.76 32.87
C ARG A 376 -2.31 -9.05 33.27
N TYR A 377 -0.98 -9.01 33.28
CA TYR A 377 -0.19 -10.08 33.87
C TYR A 377 -0.19 -9.95 35.40
N VAL A 378 -0.62 -11.01 36.09
CA VAL A 378 -0.67 -11.09 37.56
C VAL A 378 0.08 -12.34 38.06
N ARG A 379 0.70 -12.24 39.24
CA ARG A 379 1.24 -13.42 39.90
C ARG A 379 0.09 -14.21 40.53
N LEU A 380 -0.05 -15.50 40.18
CA LEU A 380 -1.08 -16.33 40.78
C LEU A 380 -0.75 -16.64 42.25
N PRO A 381 -1.76 -16.91 43.11
CA PRO A 381 -1.53 -17.24 44.51
C PRO A 381 -0.56 -18.41 44.73
N ASP A 382 -0.59 -19.42 43.86
CA ASP A 382 0.28 -20.61 43.91
C ASP A 382 1.69 -20.37 43.35
N ASP A 383 1.90 -19.29 42.60
CA ASP A 383 3.22 -18.85 42.11
C ASP A 383 4.02 -18.05 43.16
N ILE A 384 3.49 -17.87 44.37
CA ILE A 384 4.12 -17.13 45.46
C ILE A 384 5.06 -18.05 46.24
N SER A 385 6.37 -17.94 45.95
CA SER A 385 7.41 -18.72 46.60
C SER A 385 7.41 -18.59 48.13
N GLY A 386 7.68 -19.70 48.82
CA GLY A 386 7.80 -19.74 50.28
C GLY A 386 6.47 -19.67 51.03
N THR A 387 5.35 -19.82 50.32
CA THR A 387 4.01 -19.87 50.91
C THR A 387 3.36 -21.23 50.63
N HIS A 388 2.37 -21.60 51.44
CA HIS A 388 1.63 -22.85 51.28
C HIS A 388 0.13 -22.58 51.38
N ILE A 389 -0.57 -22.76 50.27
CA ILE A 389 -2.03 -22.63 50.19
C ILE A 389 -2.65 -23.89 50.77
N ARG A 390 -3.36 -23.74 51.89
CA ARG A 390 -4.06 -24.83 52.55
C ARG A 390 -5.41 -25.14 51.93
N VAL A 391 -6.15 -24.11 51.56
CA VAL A 391 -7.49 -24.20 50.99
C VAL A 391 -7.62 -23.15 49.91
N TRP A 392 -8.14 -23.53 48.75
CA TRP A 392 -8.49 -22.61 47.69
C TRP A 392 -9.84 -22.97 47.07
N LEU A 393 -10.89 -22.30 47.52
CA LEU A 393 -12.25 -22.52 47.01
C LEU A 393 -12.58 -21.45 45.98
N LYS A 394 -12.98 -21.88 44.78
CA LYS A 394 -13.30 -21.02 43.64
C LYS A 394 -14.68 -21.38 43.12
N ALA A 395 -15.62 -20.44 43.06
CA ALA A 395 -16.94 -20.77 42.51
C ALA A 395 -16.81 -21.18 41.04
N ASP A 396 -15.95 -20.49 40.28
CA ASP A 396 -15.72 -20.71 38.85
C ASP A 396 -15.05 -22.04 38.49
N SER A 397 -14.59 -22.83 39.47
CA SER A 397 -14.10 -24.19 39.21
C SER A 397 -15.18 -25.27 39.18
N LEU A 398 -16.39 -24.98 39.71
CA LEU A 398 -17.44 -25.99 39.89
C LEU A 398 -18.20 -26.34 38.60
N ASN A 399 -18.24 -25.44 37.60
CA ASN A 399 -18.90 -25.65 36.30
C ASN A 399 -20.34 -26.20 36.38
N LEU A 400 -21.12 -25.74 37.36
CA LEU A 400 -22.51 -26.17 37.57
C LEU A 400 -23.51 -25.33 36.75
N GLN A 401 -24.76 -25.78 36.69
CA GLN A 401 -25.85 -24.98 36.11
C GLN A 401 -26.34 -23.94 37.12
N ASN A 402 -26.93 -22.83 36.64
CA ASN A 402 -27.46 -21.80 37.52
C ASN A 402 -28.54 -22.37 38.48
N ASN A 403 -28.53 -21.92 39.73
CA ASN A 403 -29.38 -22.38 40.84
C ASN A 403 -29.15 -23.84 41.27
N THR A 404 -28.00 -24.45 40.97
CA THR A 404 -27.68 -25.79 41.46
C THR A 404 -27.29 -25.73 42.94
N PRO A 405 -27.91 -26.52 43.85
CA PRO A 405 -27.43 -26.67 45.23
C PRO A 405 -26.01 -27.23 45.28
N VAL A 406 -25.16 -26.67 46.13
CA VAL A 406 -23.74 -27.02 46.21
C VAL A 406 -23.50 -27.91 47.42
N SER A 407 -23.34 -29.21 47.19
CA SER A 407 -22.97 -30.17 48.23
C SER A 407 -21.50 -30.08 48.60
N ASP A 408 -20.63 -29.84 47.61
CA ASP A 408 -19.18 -29.85 47.76
C ASP A 408 -18.56 -28.70 46.97
N TRP A 409 -17.93 -27.78 47.68
CA TRP A 409 -17.09 -26.76 47.10
C TRP A 409 -15.64 -27.27 47.07
N LEU A 410 -15.19 -27.65 45.87
CA LEU A 410 -13.93 -28.36 45.68
C LEU A 410 -12.70 -27.47 45.91
N ASP A 411 -11.74 -28.01 46.63
CA ASP A 411 -10.45 -27.36 46.91
C ASP A 411 -9.49 -27.44 45.71
N SER A 412 -9.15 -26.27 45.19
CA SER A 412 -8.29 -26.05 44.03
C SER A 412 -6.82 -25.79 44.38
N SER A 413 -6.43 -25.90 45.66
CA SER A 413 -5.05 -25.73 46.11
C SER A 413 -4.08 -26.69 45.40
N PRO A 414 -2.79 -26.39 45.23
CA PRO A 414 -1.83 -27.30 44.60
C PRO A 414 -1.47 -28.54 45.45
N ASN A 415 -2.26 -28.84 46.48
CA ASN A 415 -2.05 -29.96 47.39
C ASN A 415 -2.32 -31.32 46.70
N SER A 416 -1.74 -32.39 47.27
CA SER A 416 -2.03 -33.76 46.84
C SER A 416 -3.55 -34.02 46.82
N PRO A 417 -4.08 -34.83 45.87
CA PRO A 417 -5.50 -35.18 45.84
C PRO A 417 -6.06 -35.69 47.19
N ASP A 418 -5.24 -36.42 47.97
CA ASP A 418 -5.63 -36.98 49.26
C ASP A 418 -5.67 -35.95 50.40
N ASP A 419 -5.08 -34.77 50.22
CA ASP A 419 -5.03 -33.70 51.24
C ASP A 419 -5.95 -32.51 50.90
N LYS A 420 -6.81 -32.64 49.90
CA LYS A 420 -7.80 -31.62 49.55
C LYS A 420 -8.75 -31.34 50.71
N LYS A 421 -9.11 -30.07 50.88
CA LYS A 421 -9.97 -29.57 51.96
C LYS A 421 -11.23 -28.93 51.39
N ASN A 422 -12.07 -29.76 50.77
CA ASN A 422 -13.36 -29.33 50.25
C ASN A 422 -14.24 -28.79 51.38
N ALA A 423 -15.06 -27.78 51.10
CA ALA A 423 -16.15 -27.42 51.98
C ALA A 423 -17.39 -28.23 51.60
N SER A 424 -18.02 -28.90 52.55
CA SER A 424 -19.12 -29.82 52.27
C SER A 424 -20.38 -29.49 53.07
N GLN A 425 -21.53 -29.83 52.50
CA GLN A 425 -22.87 -29.81 53.10
C GLN A 425 -23.72 -30.94 52.53
N PHE A 426 -24.02 -31.94 53.36
CA PHE A 426 -24.76 -33.13 52.93
C PHE A 426 -26.28 -33.01 53.04
N THR A 427 -26.78 -32.02 53.79
CA THR A 427 -28.22 -31.77 53.94
C THR A 427 -28.67 -30.83 52.83
N SER A 428 -29.47 -31.34 51.89
CA SER A 428 -29.88 -30.58 50.69
C SER A 428 -30.57 -29.26 50.97
N THR A 429 -31.35 -29.15 52.05
CA THR A 429 -32.05 -27.90 52.41
C THR A 429 -31.12 -26.82 52.93
N LYS A 430 -29.88 -27.17 53.31
CA LYS A 430 -28.88 -26.25 53.87
C LYS A 430 -27.75 -25.94 52.90
N GLN A 431 -27.87 -26.40 51.65
CA GLN A 431 -26.85 -26.24 50.64
C GLN A 431 -27.00 -24.87 49.98
N PRO A 432 -25.94 -24.05 49.96
CA PRO A 432 -25.98 -22.80 49.22
C PRO A 432 -26.13 -23.06 47.72
N LEU A 433 -26.53 -22.04 46.98
CA LEU A 433 -26.80 -22.14 45.54
C LEU A 433 -25.62 -21.63 44.70
N PHE A 434 -25.31 -22.35 43.62
CA PHE A 434 -24.41 -21.86 42.58
C PHE A 434 -25.17 -20.90 41.65
N ILE A 435 -24.77 -19.63 41.62
CA ILE A 435 -25.41 -18.60 40.79
C ILE A 435 -24.41 -18.11 39.75
N THR A 436 -24.78 -18.15 38.47
CA THR A 436 -23.92 -17.72 37.37
C THR A 436 -24.03 -16.23 37.07
N GLN A 437 -23.01 -15.67 36.44
CA GLN A 437 -23.01 -14.30 35.89
C GLN A 437 -23.29 -13.20 36.92
N VAL A 438 -22.83 -13.37 38.17
CA VAL A 438 -23.08 -12.39 39.24
C VAL A 438 -21.96 -11.36 39.35
N LEU A 439 -20.71 -11.80 39.25
CA LEU A 439 -19.53 -10.95 39.42
C LEU A 439 -18.79 -10.82 38.10
N ASN A 440 -19.17 -9.84 37.28
CA ASN A 440 -18.57 -9.60 35.95
C ASN A 440 -18.49 -10.88 35.10
N SER A 441 -19.62 -11.59 34.99
CA SER A 441 -19.78 -12.91 34.34
C SER A 441 -19.25 -14.12 35.12
N TYR A 442 -18.53 -13.93 36.23
CA TYR A 442 -18.14 -15.03 37.11
C TYR A 442 -19.30 -15.49 38.00
N PRO A 443 -19.38 -16.80 38.30
CA PRO A 443 -20.33 -17.35 39.24
C PRO A 443 -19.93 -17.07 40.69
N VAL A 444 -20.88 -17.27 41.59
CA VAL A 444 -20.72 -17.17 43.04
C VAL A 444 -21.48 -18.29 43.74
N ILE A 445 -21.14 -18.53 45.00
CA ILE A 445 -21.89 -19.37 45.93
C ILE A 445 -22.76 -18.44 46.78
N ARG A 446 -24.08 -18.56 46.62
CA ARG A 446 -25.08 -17.73 47.29
C ARG A 446 -25.65 -18.45 48.51
N PHE A 447 -25.61 -17.77 49.64
CA PHE A 447 -26.20 -18.19 50.91
C PHE A 447 -27.47 -17.37 51.16
N ASP A 448 -28.54 -18.02 51.59
CA ASP A 448 -29.89 -17.47 51.68
C ASP A 448 -30.21 -16.71 52.99
N GLY A 449 -29.34 -16.79 54.00
CA GLY A 449 -29.52 -16.17 55.30
C GLY A 449 -30.47 -16.90 56.25
N VAL A 450 -30.90 -18.12 55.91
CA VAL A 450 -31.86 -18.90 56.69
C VAL A 450 -31.21 -20.12 57.33
N ASP A 451 -30.64 -21.02 56.52
CA ASP A 451 -29.99 -22.24 57.03
C ASP A 451 -28.79 -22.73 56.21
N ASP A 452 -28.41 -22.00 55.15
CA ASP A 452 -27.28 -22.34 54.30
C ASP A 452 -25.94 -22.31 55.05
N VAL A 453 -25.19 -23.41 54.98
CA VAL A 453 -23.89 -23.53 55.64
C VAL A 453 -23.03 -24.59 54.97
N MET A 454 -21.71 -24.35 54.87
CA MET A 454 -20.74 -25.38 54.51
C MET A 454 -19.67 -25.53 55.59
N SER A 455 -19.00 -26.67 55.65
CA SER A 455 -17.94 -26.91 56.63
C SER A 455 -16.72 -27.56 56.00
N ILE A 456 -15.54 -27.10 56.42
CA ILE A 456 -14.25 -27.69 56.08
C ILE A 456 -13.69 -28.35 57.34
N THR A 457 -13.65 -29.67 57.35
CA THR A 457 -13.10 -30.44 58.48
C THR A 457 -11.57 -30.52 58.40
N SER A 458 -10.87 -30.49 59.55
CA SER A 458 -9.43 -30.75 59.63
C SER A 458 -8.57 -29.81 58.77
N THR A 459 -8.87 -28.51 58.84
CA THR A 459 -8.22 -27.48 58.01
C THR A 459 -6.73 -27.36 58.25
N GLY A 460 -6.20 -27.82 59.39
CA GLY A 460 -4.76 -27.79 59.68
C GLY A 460 -4.18 -26.37 59.79
N ILE A 461 -5.04 -25.36 60.00
CA ILE A 461 -4.61 -23.99 60.28
C ILE A 461 -4.16 -23.88 61.75
N SER A 462 -3.07 -23.15 61.97
CA SER A 462 -2.49 -22.95 63.30
C SER A 462 -2.88 -21.60 63.89
N SER A 463 -2.21 -21.16 64.96
CA SER A 463 -2.33 -19.77 65.45
C SER A 463 -1.77 -18.73 64.48
N THR A 464 -1.16 -19.14 63.37
CA THR A 464 -0.64 -18.25 62.33
C THR A 464 -1.17 -18.69 60.96
N PHE A 465 -1.79 -17.76 60.23
CA PHE A 465 -2.33 -17.97 58.88
C PHE A 465 -2.67 -16.64 58.19
N THR A 466 -2.92 -16.70 56.89
CA THR A 466 -3.52 -15.61 56.10
C THR A 466 -4.75 -16.14 55.35
N LEU A 467 -5.80 -15.32 55.26
CA LEU A 467 -7.05 -15.61 54.58
C LEU A 467 -7.40 -14.46 53.64
N PHE A 468 -7.81 -14.80 52.41
CA PHE A 468 -8.49 -13.89 51.50
C PHE A 468 -9.85 -14.45 51.16
N PHE A 469 -10.80 -13.56 50.95
CA PHE A 469 -12.02 -13.93 50.24
C PHE A 469 -12.60 -12.75 49.46
N VAL A 470 -13.39 -13.09 48.44
CA VAL A 470 -14.16 -12.14 47.64
C VAL A 470 -15.64 -12.38 47.89
N ALA A 471 -16.31 -11.44 48.54
CA ALA A 471 -17.70 -11.60 48.94
C ALA A 471 -18.48 -10.28 48.95
N ARG A 472 -19.81 -10.37 48.96
CA ARG A 472 -20.75 -9.26 49.24
C ARG A 472 -21.94 -9.74 50.07
N GLN A 473 -22.67 -8.78 50.64
CA GLN A 473 -23.97 -8.96 51.26
C GLN A 473 -25.09 -8.69 50.25
N LEU A 474 -26.25 -9.33 50.47
CA LEU A 474 -27.48 -9.06 49.73
C LEU A 474 -28.53 -8.30 50.56
N ASP A 475 -28.48 -8.40 51.90
CA ASP A 475 -29.34 -7.63 52.81
C ASP A 475 -28.54 -7.18 54.05
N THR A 476 -28.51 -5.87 54.33
CA THR A 476 -27.79 -5.23 55.44
C THR A 476 -28.32 -5.55 56.84
N LEU A 477 -29.47 -6.23 56.95
CA LEU A 477 -30.13 -6.54 58.23
C LEU A 477 -29.66 -7.85 58.88
N ALA A 478 -28.84 -8.65 58.20
CA ALA A 478 -28.27 -9.91 58.71
C ALA A 478 -26.81 -9.75 59.18
N THR A 479 -26.41 -10.52 60.21
CA THR A 479 -25.00 -10.64 60.63
C THR A 479 -24.26 -11.53 59.62
N MET A 480 -23.17 -11.07 59.00
CA MET A 480 -22.46 -11.90 58.03
C MET A 480 -21.37 -12.75 58.70
N HIS A 481 -21.45 -14.06 58.51
CA HIS A 481 -20.42 -15.02 58.87
C HIS A 481 -19.92 -15.70 57.61
N VAL A 482 -18.93 -15.09 56.95
CA VAL A 482 -18.44 -15.58 55.64
C VAL A 482 -17.68 -16.87 55.82
N ILE A 483 -16.67 -16.86 56.68
CA ILE A 483 -15.93 -18.06 57.08
C ILE A 483 -15.43 -17.85 58.49
N GLU A 484 -15.52 -18.84 59.36
CA GLU A 484 -15.04 -18.73 60.74
C GLU A 484 -14.71 -20.09 61.38
N PRO A 485 -13.82 -20.13 62.38
CA PRO A 485 -13.47 -21.35 63.09
C PRO A 485 -14.55 -21.73 64.11
N ASP A 486 -14.84 -23.02 64.20
CA ASP A 486 -15.72 -23.55 65.23
C ASP A 486 -14.99 -23.66 66.58
N CYS A 487 -14.81 -22.51 67.25
CA CYS A 487 -14.20 -22.44 68.58
C CYS A 487 -15.12 -21.80 69.65
N GLY A 488 -16.44 -21.86 69.43
CA GLY A 488 -17.44 -21.43 70.39
C GLY A 488 -17.63 -19.92 70.42
N THR A 489 -17.26 -19.26 71.52
CA THR A 489 -17.43 -17.80 71.72
C THR A 489 -16.11 -17.03 71.52
N LYS A 490 -16.21 -15.80 71.00
CA LYS A 490 -15.07 -14.88 70.75
C LYS A 490 -14.07 -15.36 69.69
N CYS A 491 -14.61 -15.96 68.63
CA CYS A 491 -13.87 -16.57 67.51
C CYS A 491 -14.27 -16.02 66.15
N GLU A 492 -15.14 -15.01 66.14
CA GLU A 492 -16.01 -14.71 65.01
C GLU A 492 -15.32 -13.71 64.07
N TRP A 493 -15.37 -14.01 62.76
CA TRP A 493 -14.87 -13.16 61.68
C TRP A 493 -16.08 -12.57 60.97
N ILE A 494 -16.45 -11.33 61.30
CA ILE A 494 -17.80 -10.84 61.04
C ILE A 494 -17.81 -9.59 60.18
N PHE A 495 -18.84 -9.50 59.35
CA PHE A 495 -19.44 -8.21 59.01
C PHE A 495 -20.61 -7.96 59.98
N PRO A 496 -20.41 -7.15 61.03
CA PRO A 496 -21.44 -6.87 62.01
C PRO A 496 -22.74 -6.36 61.38
N LYS A 497 -23.84 -6.94 61.85
CA LYS A 497 -25.21 -6.53 61.55
C LYS A 497 -25.43 -5.05 61.86
N ASN A 498 -26.06 -4.31 60.95
CA ASN A 498 -26.39 -2.88 61.09
C ASN A 498 -25.19 -1.93 61.27
N GLU A 499 -23.97 -2.36 60.97
CA GLU A 499 -22.79 -1.52 61.00
C GLU A 499 -22.13 -1.53 59.63
N ASN A 500 -21.79 -0.34 59.11
CA ASN A 500 -20.95 -0.22 57.92
C ASN A 500 -19.50 -0.55 58.27
N THR A 501 -19.24 -1.61 59.04
CA THR A 501 -17.89 -1.98 59.43
C THR A 501 -17.62 -3.47 59.33
N PHE A 502 -16.35 -3.85 59.16
CA PHE A 502 -15.85 -5.21 59.37
C PHE A 502 -15.20 -5.30 60.75
N GLN A 503 -15.47 -6.37 61.50
CA GLN A 503 -14.95 -6.55 62.85
C GLN A 503 -14.49 -7.99 63.12
N TRP A 504 -13.37 -8.10 63.81
CA TRP A 504 -13.02 -9.28 64.58
C TRP A 504 -13.72 -9.20 65.94
N LYS A 505 -14.57 -10.16 66.27
CA LYS A 505 -15.25 -10.14 67.57
C LYS A 505 -14.44 -10.87 68.63
N ASP A 506 -13.42 -10.18 69.09
CA ASP A 506 -12.85 -10.26 70.44
C ASP A 506 -12.67 -8.82 70.96
N THR A 507 -12.58 -8.64 72.28
CA THR A 507 -12.78 -7.39 73.03
C THR A 507 -11.88 -6.19 72.69
N SER A 508 -11.03 -6.23 71.65
CA SER A 508 -10.03 -5.18 71.37
C SER A 508 -9.64 -4.91 69.90
N VAL A 509 -10.39 -5.36 68.89
CA VAL A 509 -10.07 -5.05 67.47
C VAL A 509 -10.89 -3.88 66.94
N SER A 510 -10.24 -2.92 66.29
CA SER A 510 -10.88 -1.76 65.65
C SER A 510 -11.66 -2.14 64.39
N SER A 511 -12.77 -1.45 64.16
CA SER A 511 -13.69 -1.67 63.04
C SER A 511 -13.25 -0.90 61.78
N LEU A 512 -13.26 -1.53 60.61
CA LEU A 512 -12.99 -0.84 59.33
C LEU A 512 -14.28 -0.50 58.60
N PRO A 513 -14.46 0.70 58.03
CA PRO A 513 -15.64 1.01 57.25
C PRO A 513 -15.78 0.07 56.03
N PHE A 514 -17.02 -0.33 55.73
CA PHE A 514 -17.34 -1.32 54.71
C PHE A 514 -18.63 -0.96 53.96
N ASN A 515 -18.64 -1.15 52.64
CA ASN A 515 -19.87 -1.13 51.84
C ASN A 515 -20.33 -2.56 51.60
N THR A 516 -21.42 -2.92 52.23
CA THR A 516 -21.93 -4.29 52.30
C THR A 516 -22.49 -4.82 50.98
N THR A 517 -22.91 -3.96 50.06
CA THR A 517 -23.62 -4.41 48.83
C THR A 517 -22.69 -4.65 47.63
N SER A 518 -21.45 -4.19 47.69
CA SER A 518 -20.45 -4.36 46.63
C SER A 518 -19.49 -5.50 46.97
N PHE A 519 -19.02 -6.21 45.95
CA PHE A 519 -17.97 -7.21 46.15
C PHE A 519 -16.70 -6.52 46.65
N SER A 520 -16.08 -7.12 47.66
CA SER A 520 -14.84 -6.63 48.23
C SER A 520 -13.83 -7.76 48.37
N ILE A 521 -12.56 -7.40 48.25
CA ILE A 521 -11.45 -8.28 48.62
C ILE A 521 -11.19 -8.04 50.10
N VAL A 522 -11.40 -9.06 50.93
CA VAL A 522 -11.09 -8.98 52.35
C VAL A 522 -9.86 -9.83 52.63
N TYR A 523 -8.86 -9.18 53.21
CA TYR A 523 -7.63 -9.80 53.71
C TYR A 523 -7.71 -9.91 55.23
N LEU A 524 -7.34 -11.07 55.75
CA LEU A 524 -7.13 -11.31 57.16
C LEU A 524 -5.80 -12.01 57.39
N ASP A 525 -5.12 -11.67 58.48
CA ASP A 525 -4.04 -12.49 59.02
C ASP A 525 -4.17 -12.69 60.51
N ARG A 526 -3.49 -13.74 60.98
CA ARG A 526 -3.28 -14.00 62.39
C ARG A 526 -1.82 -14.32 62.65
N ILE A 527 -1.27 -13.75 63.71
CA ILE A 527 0.08 -14.02 64.21
C ILE A 527 -0.03 -14.27 65.72
N GLY A 528 -0.11 -15.54 66.10
CA GLY A 528 -0.29 -15.93 67.50
C GLY A 528 -1.63 -15.44 68.05
N THR A 529 -1.61 -14.35 68.80
CA THR A 529 -2.79 -13.70 69.41
C THR A 529 -3.14 -12.37 68.77
N THR A 530 -2.41 -11.91 67.75
CA THR A 530 -2.74 -10.70 67.00
C THR A 530 -3.47 -11.08 65.73
N ALA A 531 -4.55 -10.38 65.43
CA ALA A 531 -5.25 -10.50 64.16
C ALA A 531 -5.33 -9.14 63.46
N SER A 532 -5.21 -9.15 62.14
CA SER A 532 -5.36 -7.95 61.32
C SER A 532 -6.40 -8.16 60.24
N VAL A 533 -7.01 -7.05 59.81
CA VAL A 533 -7.90 -7.03 58.65
C VAL A 533 -7.60 -5.82 57.78
N ARG A 534 -7.71 -6.04 56.48
CA ARG A 534 -7.68 -5.02 55.44
C ARG A 534 -8.78 -5.32 54.44
N ILE A 535 -9.41 -4.27 53.93
CA ILE A 535 -10.44 -4.38 52.89
C ILE A 535 -9.92 -3.61 51.69
N ASN A 536 -10.02 -4.22 50.51
CA ASN A 536 -9.81 -3.51 49.24
C ASN A 536 -8.42 -2.83 49.17
N GLY A 537 -7.39 -3.49 49.71
CA GLY A 537 -6.03 -2.96 49.76
C GLY A 537 -5.82 -1.73 50.68
N GLY A 538 -6.86 -1.26 51.36
CA GLY A 538 -6.87 -0.06 52.21
C GLY A 538 -6.01 -0.15 53.47
N THR A 539 -6.26 0.70 54.47
CA THR A 539 -5.49 0.69 55.72
C THR A 539 -5.79 -0.59 56.54
N SER A 540 -4.75 -1.18 57.12
CA SER A 540 -4.91 -2.33 58.03
C SER A 540 -5.31 -1.85 59.43
N VAL A 541 -6.23 -2.57 60.06
CA VAL A 541 -6.48 -2.49 61.50
C VAL A 541 -6.14 -3.81 62.16
N SER A 542 -5.70 -3.77 63.41
CA SER A 542 -5.27 -4.95 64.15
C SER A 542 -5.72 -4.88 65.60
N GLY A 543 -5.85 -6.04 66.25
CA GLY A 543 -6.07 -6.14 67.69
C GLY A 543 -5.83 -7.57 68.18
N SER A 544 -6.17 -7.82 69.45
CA SER A 544 -5.89 -9.11 70.08
C SER A 544 -7.07 -10.07 70.01
N VAL A 545 -6.78 -11.35 69.77
CA VAL A 545 -7.71 -12.46 69.69
C VAL A 545 -7.27 -13.60 70.61
N GLN A 546 -8.17 -14.05 71.47
CA GLN A 546 -7.94 -15.11 72.45
C GLN A 546 -8.17 -16.50 71.86
N ASN A 547 -9.30 -16.71 71.18
CA ASN A 547 -9.66 -17.97 70.54
C ASN A 547 -9.88 -17.71 69.04
N ALA A 548 -9.17 -18.42 68.16
CA ALA A 548 -9.35 -18.24 66.70
C ALA A 548 -8.95 -19.50 65.89
N THR A 549 -8.94 -20.66 66.54
CA THR A 549 -8.68 -21.96 65.91
C THR A 549 -9.69 -22.96 66.46
N GLY A 550 -10.48 -23.56 65.57
CA GLY A 550 -11.46 -24.61 65.86
C GLY A 550 -11.09 -25.91 65.16
N SER A 551 -11.82 -26.99 65.43
CA SER A 551 -11.65 -28.29 64.75
C SER A 551 -12.06 -28.28 63.28
N GLN A 552 -12.85 -27.27 62.88
CA GLN A 552 -13.35 -27.04 61.53
C GLN A 552 -13.48 -25.54 61.23
N LEU A 553 -13.54 -25.21 59.94
CA LEU A 553 -14.00 -23.90 59.47
C LEU A 553 -15.43 -24.04 58.95
N ILE A 554 -16.27 -23.05 59.25
CA ILE A 554 -17.67 -23.00 58.87
C ILE A 554 -17.84 -21.80 57.96
N ILE A 555 -18.51 -22.00 56.82
CA ILE A 555 -18.76 -20.98 55.81
C ILE A 555 -20.26 -20.68 55.80
N GLY A 556 -20.61 -19.40 55.84
CA GLY A 556 -22.01 -18.95 55.75
C GLY A 556 -22.80 -18.97 57.05
N LYS A 557 -22.19 -19.30 58.20
CA LYS A 557 -22.89 -19.43 59.49
C LYS A 557 -22.02 -19.06 60.68
N ARG A 558 -22.62 -18.47 61.71
CA ARG A 558 -21.99 -18.30 63.03
C ARG A 558 -21.92 -19.62 63.80
N ASN A 559 -20.76 -20.25 63.87
CA ASN A 559 -20.44 -21.49 64.59
C ASN A 559 -21.49 -22.62 64.41
N VAL A 560 -21.27 -23.79 65.01
CA VAL A 560 -22.24 -24.90 64.80
C VAL A 560 -23.58 -24.68 65.51
N ASN A 561 -23.60 -23.94 66.61
CA ASN A 561 -24.75 -23.90 67.53
C ASN A 561 -25.62 -22.63 67.38
N ASN A 562 -25.25 -21.68 66.52
CA ASN A 562 -26.04 -20.47 66.33
C ASN A 562 -27.08 -20.62 65.20
N THR A 563 -27.88 -19.57 65.04
CA THR A 563 -28.95 -19.36 64.06
C THR A 563 -28.72 -18.12 63.20
N GLU A 564 -27.52 -17.54 63.23
CA GLU A 564 -27.11 -16.44 62.36
C GLU A 564 -26.41 -16.98 61.12
N PHE A 565 -27.01 -16.69 59.95
CA PHE A 565 -26.56 -17.17 58.65
C PHE A 565 -26.28 -16.00 57.70
N LEU A 566 -25.34 -16.22 56.78
CA LEU A 566 -24.98 -15.27 55.75
C LEU A 566 -26.12 -15.18 54.72
N HIS A 567 -26.62 -13.97 54.48
CA HIS A 567 -27.38 -13.65 53.26
C HIS A 567 -26.46 -12.89 52.30
N GLY A 568 -25.79 -13.61 51.40
CA GLY A 568 -24.68 -13.05 50.64
C GLY A 568 -24.11 -13.97 49.58
N ASP A 569 -23.16 -13.42 48.82
CA ASP A 569 -22.46 -14.12 47.75
C ASP A 569 -20.97 -14.23 48.08
N ILE A 570 -20.37 -15.40 47.88
CA ILE A 570 -18.92 -15.63 47.96
C ILE A 570 -18.41 -16.16 46.62
N ALA A 571 -17.43 -15.48 46.03
CA ALA A 571 -16.82 -15.90 44.76
C ALA A 571 -15.60 -16.80 44.97
N GLU A 572 -14.76 -16.48 45.96
CA GLU A 572 -13.48 -17.15 46.16
C GLU A 572 -12.97 -17.02 47.59
N ILE A 573 -12.31 -18.07 48.09
CA ILE A 573 -11.65 -18.14 49.41
C ILE A 573 -10.25 -18.75 49.23
N ILE A 574 -9.23 -18.11 49.79
CA ILE A 574 -7.84 -18.57 49.77
C ILE A 574 -7.28 -18.54 51.18
N ILE A 575 -6.75 -19.66 51.68
CA ILE A 575 -6.14 -19.75 53.01
C ILE A 575 -4.69 -20.21 52.87
N PHE A 576 -3.77 -19.45 53.45
CA PHE A 576 -2.36 -19.80 53.59
C PHE A 576 -2.04 -20.23 55.02
N THR A 577 -1.19 -21.23 55.22
CA THR A 577 -0.76 -21.68 56.58
C THR A 577 0.27 -20.76 57.23
N SER A 578 0.62 -19.65 56.59
CA SER A 578 1.62 -18.69 57.02
C SER A 578 1.10 -17.27 56.79
N THR A 579 1.73 -16.30 57.45
CA THR A 579 1.53 -14.89 57.12
C THR A 579 2.23 -14.53 55.83
N LEU A 580 1.58 -13.72 55.00
CA LEU A 580 2.21 -13.17 53.80
C LEU A 580 3.00 -11.90 54.10
N THR A 581 4.07 -11.68 53.36
CA THR A 581 4.70 -10.36 53.28
C THR A 581 3.76 -9.38 52.57
N ASP A 582 3.97 -8.08 52.72
CA ASP A 582 3.14 -7.08 52.03
C ASP A 582 3.14 -7.24 50.51
N ALA A 583 4.29 -7.57 49.90
CA ALA A 583 4.40 -7.82 48.47
C ALA A 583 3.61 -9.05 48.02
N ASN A 584 3.68 -10.15 48.79
CA ASN A 584 2.93 -11.37 48.50
C ASN A 584 1.42 -11.15 48.69
N ARG A 585 1.02 -10.43 49.74
CA ARG A 585 -0.37 -10.02 49.97
C ARG A 585 -0.89 -9.22 48.78
N GLN A 586 -0.19 -8.17 48.38
CA GLN A 586 -0.57 -7.35 47.23
C GLN A 586 -0.67 -8.16 45.94
N SER A 587 0.18 -9.18 45.75
CA SER A 587 0.09 -10.07 44.59
C SER A 587 -1.24 -10.83 44.55
N VAL A 588 -1.69 -11.38 45.69
CA VAL A 588 -3.00 -12.05 45.79
C VAL A 588 -4.16 -11.08 45.59
N GLU A 589 -4.06 -9.87 46.15
CA GLU A 589 -5.09 -8.84 45.96
C GLU A 589 -5.19 -8.43 44.47
N LYS A 590 -4.05 -8.20 43.80
CA LYS A 590 -4.00 -7.91 42.36
C LYS A 590 -4.57 -9.04 41.52
N TYR A 591 -4.30 -10.30 41.90
CA TYR A 591 -4.90 -11.47 41.24
C TYR A 591 -6.43 -11.44 41.33
N LEU A 592 -6.98 -11.25 42.53
CA LEU A 592 -8.44 -11.21 42.75
C LEU A 592 -9.09 -10.02 42.04
N ASP A 593 -8.45 -8.85 42.08
CA ASP A 593 -8.92 -7.65 41.40
C ASP A 593 -8.91 -7.80 39.87
N ALA A 594 -7.83 -8.36 39.30
CA ALA A 594 -7.73 -8.63 37.86
C ALA A 594 -8.73 -9.69 37.41
N LYS A 595 -8.86 -10.79 38.18
CA LYS A 595 -9.77 -11.89 37.87
C LYS A 595 -11.21 -11.43 37.79
N TYR A 596 -11.66 -10.73 38.83
CA TYR A 596 -13.05 -10.31 38.96
C TYR A 596 -13.32 -8.90 38.41
N ASN A 597 -12.32 -8.21 37.87
CA ASN A 597 -12.41 -6.85 37.36
C ASN A 597 -13.10 -5.90 38.36
N LEU A 598 -12.63 -5.90 39.60
CA LEU A 598 -13.25 -5.13 40.68
C LEU A 598 -12.92 -3.64 40.58
N GLY A 599 -11.73 -3.27 40.07
CA GLY A 599 -11.31 -1.88 39.87
C GLY A 599 -11.01 -1.16 41.18
N ILE A 600 -10.51 -1.91 42.16
CA ILE A 600 -10.41 -1.47 43.55
C ILE A 600 -8.96 -1.15 43.96
N LEU A 601 -7.97 -1.70 43.25
CA LEU A 601 -6.54 -1.64 43.60
C LEU A 601 -5.68 -0.91 42.59
#